data_AF-A0A1I5XF73-F1
#
_entry.id   AF-A0A1I5XF73-F1
#
_cell.length_a   1.000
_cell.length_b   1.000
_cell.length_c   1.000
_cell.angle_alpha   90.00
_cell.angle_beta   90.00
_cell.angle_gamma   90.00
#
_symmetry.space_group_name_H-M   'P 1'
#
loop_
_entity.id
_entity.type
_entity.pdbx_description
1 polymer ?
#
loop_
_entity_poly.entity_id
_entity_poly.type
_entity_poly.pdbx_seq_one_letter_code
_entity_poly.pdbx_strand_id
1 'polypeptide(L)'
;MKRTNVFQDIYAVVKVALHFGWQHHAALTMLPGVYNKQLPQDALRIAGVETTLSIRSAGSLYRVTRTEYTGDQVTDEYNWLAIYSRGEHLLEIGGWRCCFMETVSRSIYLETLTDKGNITVELFIKTL
;
A
#
# COMPACT_ATOMS: atom_id res chain seq x y z
N MET A 1 12.56 -13.36 -43.37
CA MET A 1 11.55 -12.56 -42.62
C MET A 1 10.77 -13.52 -41.74
N LYS A 2 10.86 -13.38 -40.41
CA LYS A 2 10.13 -14.23 -39.44
C LYS A 2 8.63 -14.03 -39.65
N ARG A 3 7.90 -15.08 -40.03
CA ARG A 3 6.44 -15.09 -39.96
C ARG A 3 6.05 -15.08 -38.49
N THR A 4 5.86 -13.90 -37.91
CA THR A 4 5.18 -13.76 -36.63
C THR A 4 3.76 -14.28 -36.81
N ASN A 5 3.41 -15.30 -36.02
CA ASN A 5 2.11 -15.91 -36.08
C ASN A 5 1.17 -14.97 -35.31
N VAL A 6 0.42 -14.13 -36.04
CA VAL A 6 -0.43 -13.07 -35.48
C VAL A 6 -1.33 -13.59 -34.34
N PHE A 7 -1.77 -14.84 -34.41
CA PHE A 7 -2.53 -15.49 -33.33
C PHE A 7 -1.75 -15.68 -32.03
N GLN A 8 -0.45 -15.97 -32.10
CA GLN A 8 0.43 -16.06 -30.92
C GLN A 8 0.64 -14.69 -30.28
N ASP A 9 0.79 -13.65 -31.11
CA ASP A 9 0.95 -12.27 -30.63
C ASP A 9 -0.34 -11.77 -29.96
N ILE A 10 -1.51 -12.03 -30.56
CA ILE A 10 -2.83 -11.72 -29.95
C ILE A 10 -2.99 -12.47 -28.63
N TYR A 11 -2.67 -13.77 -28.60
CA TYR A 11 -2.74 -14.56 -27.37
C TYR A 11 -1.84 -13.99 -26.26
N ALA A 12 -0.62 -13.59 -26.60
CA ALA A 12 0.30 -12.97 -25.66
C ALA A 12 -0.25 -11.66 -25.09
N VAL A 13 -0.82 -10.79 -25.95
CA VAL A 13 -1.43 -9.52 -25.54
C VAL A 13 -2.62 -9.76 -24.60
N VAL A 14 -3.51 -10.69 -24.95
CA VAL A 14 -4.68 -11.04 -24.11
C VAL A 14 -4.23 -11.57 -22.74
N LYS A 15 -3.20 -12.42 -22.71
CA LYS A 15 -2.65 -12.97 -21.46
C LYS A 15 -2.10 -11.86 -20.56
N VAL A 16 -1.36 -10.90 -21.11
CA VAL A 16 -0.84 -9.75 -20.36
C VAL A 16 -1.97 -8.87 -19.84
N ALA A 17 -2.97 -8.58 -20.68
CA ALA A 17 -4.12 -7.77 -20.28
C ALA A 17 -4.93 -8.41 -19.14
N LEU A 18 -5.15 -9.73 -19.20
CA LEU A 18 -5.83 -10.47 -18.14
C LEU A 18 -5.02 -10.46 -16.83
N HIS A 19 -3.70 -10.68 -16.93
CA HIS A 19 -2.84 -10.67 -15.75
C HIS A 19 -2.82 -9.31 -15.06
N PHE A 20 -2.70 -8.23 -15.85
CA PHE A 20 -2.79 -6.87 -15.35
C PHE A 20 -4.15 -6.58 -14.68
N GLY A 21 -5.25 -6.98 -15.33
CA GLY A 21 -6.60 -6.80 -14.77
C GLY A 21 -6.79 -7.53 -13.44
N TRP A 22 -6.27 -8.74 -13.31
CA TRP A 22 -6.32 -9.51 -12.07
C TRP A 22 -5.49 -8.89 -10.95
N GLN A 23 -4.26 -8.47 -11.22
CA GLN A 23 -3.41 -7.78 -10.24
C GLN A 23 -4.07 -6.47 -9.78
N HIS A 24 -4.59 -5.70 -10.71
CA HIS A 24 -5.30 -4.45 -10.40
C HIS A 24 -6.53 -4.68 -9.51
N HIS A 25 -7.32 -5.72 -9.81
CA HIS A 25 -8.46 -6.09 -8.99
C HIS A 25 -8.04 -6.56 -7.58
N ALA A 26 -6.97 -7.36 -7.49
CA ALA A 26 -6.41 -7.79 -6.22
C ALA A 26 -5.94 -6.59 -5.36
N ALA A 27 -5.27 -5.61 -5.97
CA ALA A 27 -4.86 -4.39 -5.28
C ALA A 27 -6.07 -3.58 -4.77
N LEU A 28 -7.11 -3.39 -5.59
CA LEU A 28 -8.31 -2.66 -5.20
C LEU A 28 -9.10 -3.33 -4.08
N THR A 29 -9.18 -4.66 -4.07
CA THR A 29 -9.86 -5.42 -3.00
C THR A 29 -9.03 -5.47 -1.72
N MET A 30 -7.70 -5.39 -1.85
CA MET A 30 -6.80 -5.30 -0.73
C MET A 30 -6.87 -3.93 -0.05
N LEU A 31 -6.97 -2.83 -0.80
CA LEU A 31 -6.92 -1.44 -0.30
C LEU A 31 -7.70 -1.16 0.99
N PRO A 32 -9.02 -1.41 1.07
CA PRO A 32 -9.78 -1.09 2.27
C PRO A 32 -9.44 -2.08 3.39
N GLY A 33 -9.05 -1.55 4.55
CA GLY A 33 -8.73 -2.38 5.71
C GLY A 33 -7.90 -1.66 6.77
N VAL A 34 -7.55 -2.42 7.81
CA VAL A 34 -6.63 -2.03 8.86
C VAL A 34 -5.38 -2.89 8.72
N TYR A 35 -4.23 -2.26 8.88
CA TYR A 35 -2.93 -2.87 8.75
C TYR A 35 -2.10 -2.56 9.99
N ASN A 36 -1.36 -3.53 10.48
CA ASN A 36 -0.49 -3.38 11.64
C ASN A 36 0.96 -3.24 11.19
N LYS A 37 1.68 -2.30 11.79
CA LYS A 37 3.11 -2.12 11.50
C LYS A 37 3.88 -3.37 11.87
N GLN A 38 4.64 -3.89 10.92
CA GLN A 38 5.58 -4.97 11.18
C GLN A 38 6.82 -4.40 11.85
N LEU A 39 7.02 -4.77 13.12
CA LEU A 39 8.25 -4.45 13.84
C LEU A 39 9.40 -5.34 13.30
N PRO A 40 10.59 -4.77 13.07
CA PRO A 40 11.80 -5.56 12.83
C PRO A 40 12.00 -6.56 13.97
N GLN A 41 12.43 -7.79 13.68
CA GLN A 41 12.61 -8.85 14.69
C GLN A 41 13.50 -8.41 15.87
N ASP A 42 14.44 -7.48 15.65
CA ASP A 42 15.32 -6.94 16.69
C ASP A 42 14.70 -5.83 17.55
N ALA A 43 13.56 -5.25 17.15
CA ALA A 43 12.86 -4.18 17.86
C ALA A 43 11.72 -4.70 18.78
N LEU A 44 11.49 -6.02 18.80
CA LEU A 44 10.40 -6.71 19.51
C LEU A 44 10.40 -6.56 21.04
N ARG A 45 11.30 -5.77 21.62
CA ARG A 45 11.50 -5.72 23.08
C ARG A 45 11.38 -4.35 23.73
N ILE A 46 11.25 -3.26 22.97
CA ILE A 46 11.29 -1.92 23.56
C ILE A 46 9.99 -1.18 23.24
N ALA A 47 9.13 -1.14 24.26
CA ALA A 47 7.92 -0.34 24.44
C ALA A 47 6.71 -0.76 23.60
N GLY A 48 5.57 -0.97 24.28
CA GLY A 48 4.26 -1.29 23.71
C GLY A 48 3.65 -0.15 22.91
N VAL A 49 4.39 0.32 21.91
CA VAL A 49 3.95 1.27 20.91
C VAL A 49 3.48 0.47 19.70
N GLU A 50 2.17 0.45 19.48
CA GLU A 50 1.58 -0.19 18.32
C GLU A 50 1.23 0.88 17.30
N THR A 51 1.55 0.66 16.02
CA THR A 51 1.16 1.58 14.96
C THR A 51 0.25 0.84 14.00
N THR A 52 -0.92 1.41 13.74
CA THR A 52 -1.85 0.88 12.75
C THR A 52 -2.02 1.88 11.61
N LEU A 53 -2.33 1.36 10.43
CA LEU A 53 -2.65 2.12 9.24
C LEU A 53 -4.01 1.63 8.77
N SER A 54 -5.01 2.52 8.73
CA SER A 54 -6.31 2.21 8.18
C SER A 54 -6.54 2.97 6.89
N ILE A 55 -7.11 2.28 5.90
CA ILE A 55 -7.39 2.82 4.59
C ILE A 55 -8.88 2.61 4.32
N ARG A 56 -9.57 3.70 4.00
CA ARG A 56 -11.01 3.72 3.71
C ARG A 56 -11.26 4.46 2.40
N SER A 57 -12.23 3.97 1.61
CA SER A 57 -12.68 4.70 0.44
C SER A 57 -13.43 5.97 0.87
N ALA A 58 -13.18 7.06 0.15
CA ALA A 58 -13.79 8.37 0.33
C ALA A 58 -14.20 8.92 -1.05
N GLY A 59 -15.22 8.32 -1.65
CA GLY A 59 -15.61 8.59 -3.03
C GLY A 59 -14.57 8.08 -4.03
N SER A 60 -14.02 8.97 -4.86
CA SER A 60 -12.94 8.66 -5.80
C SER A 60 -11.54 8.67 -5.16
N LEU A 61 -11.45 9.03 -3.89
CA LEU A 61 -10.22 9.13 -3.12
C LEU A 61 -10.16 8.06 -2.03
N TYR A 62 -9.00 7.95 -1.39
CA TYR A 62 -8.79 7.11 -0.22
C TYR A 62 -8.40 8.00 0.96
N ARG A 63 -9.03 7.77 2.10
CA ARG A 63 -8.58 8.32 3.37
C ARG A 63 -7.64 7.31 4.01
N VAL A 64 -6.44 7.77 4.33
CA VAL A 64 -5.45 6.99 5.05
C VAL A 64 -5.26 7.60 6.43
N THR A 65 -5.42 6.76 7.44
CA THR A 65 -5.31 7.14 8.85
C THR A 65 -4.23 6.28 9.49
N ARG A 66 -3.16 6.90 9.96
CA ARG A 66 -2.14 6.25 10.79
C ARG A 66 -2.44 6.58 12.23
N THR A 67 -2.52 5.57 13.07
CA THR A 67 -2.75 5.73 14.51
C THR A 67 -1.62 5.07 15.28
N GLU A 68 -1.02 5.83 16.18
CA GLU A 68 0.01 5.37 17.09
C GLU A 68 -0.62 5.20 18.47
N TYR A 69 -0.45 4.01 19.03
CA TYR A 69 -0.94 3.60 20.33
C TYR A 69 0.24 3.41 21.25
N THR A 70 0.12 3.84 22.50
CA THR A 70 1.04 3.47 23.57
C THR A 70 0.22 2.73 24.62
N GLY A 71 0.34 1.39 24.63
CA GLY A 71 -0.63 0.54 25.31
C GLY A 71 -2.00 0.63 24.64
N ASP A 72 -3.07 0.84 25.42
CA ASP A 72 -4.46 0.92 24.94
C ASP A 72 -4.91 2.37 24.66
N GLN A 73 -3.98 3.33 24.67
CA GLN A 73 -4.28 4.75 24.45
C GLN A 73 -3.72 5.23 23.12
N VAL A 74 -4.58 5.89 22.33
CA VAL A 74 -4.17 6.62 21.13
C VAL A 74 -3.29 7.79 21.56
N THR A 75 -2.05 7.77 21.11
CA THR A 75 -1.06 8.82 21.38
C THR A 75 -1.09 9.86 20.26
N ASP A 76 -1.02 9.40 19.01
CA ASP A 76 -1.05 10.28 17.84
C ASP A 76 -1.93 9.70 16.72
N GLU A 77 -2.61 10.57 15.99
CA GLU A 77 -3.42 10.21 14.83
C GLU A 77 -3.13 11.15 13.65
N TYR A 78 -2.69 10.56 12.53
CA TYR A 78 -2.38 11.27 11.31
C TYR A 78 -3.36 10.86 10.23
N ASN A 79 -4.00 11.84 9.61
CA ASN A 79 -5.02 11.64 8.60
C ASN A 79 -4.66 12.39 7.32
N TRP A 80 -4.67 11.69 6.19
CA TRP A 80 -4.47 12.31 4.88
C TRP A 80 -5.35 11.68 3.80
N LEU A 81 -5.49 12.39 2.68
CA LEU A 81 -6.15 11.91 1.49
C LEU A 81 -5.12 11.43 0.49
N ALA A 82 -5.43 10.34 -0.21
CA ALA A 82 -4.58 9.77 -1.22
C ALA A 82 -5.36 9.38 -2.48
N ILE A 83 -4.67 9.41 -3.61
CA ILE A 83 -5.17 8.97 -4.92
C ILE A 83 -4.53 7.64 -5.25
N TYR A 84 -5.35 6.71 -5.75
CA TYR A 84 -4.85 5.45 -6.29
C TYR A 84 -4.26 5.66 -7.69
N SER A 85 -2.97 5.40 -7.83
CA SER A 85 -2.28 5.39 -9.12
C SER A 85 -2.35 4.00 -9.74
N ARG A 86 -2.39 3.93 -11.08
CA ARG A 86 -2.71 2.75 -11.92
C ARG A 86 -1.71 1.57 -11.83
N GLY A 87 -0.98 1.42 -10.73
CA GLY A 87 0.06 0.41 -10.54
C GLY A 87 0.33 0.07 -9.08
N GLU A 88 -0.73 -0.03 -8.25
CA GLU A 88 -0.60 -0.52 -6.87
C GLU A 88 0.01 0.50 -5.88
N HIS A 89 -0.19 1.81 -6.12
CA HIS A 89 0.27 2.86 -5.20
C HIS A 89 -0.86 3.80 -4.77
N LEU A 90 -0.83 4.24 -3.51
CA LEU A 90 -1.58 5.39 -3.03
C LEU A 90 -0.63 6.58 -2.85
N LEU A 91 -0.93 7.69 -3.52
CA LEU A 91 -0.15 8.91 -3.45
C LEU A 91 -0.91 9.95 -2.62
N GLU A 92 -0.28 10.48 -1.57
CA GLU A 92 -0.86 11.56 -0.78
C GLU A 92 -1.12 12.81 -1.64
N ILE A 93 -2.27 13.44 -1.44
CA ILE A 93 -2.62 14.70 -2.09
C ILE A 93 -1.97 15.85 -1.33
N GLY A 94 -1.03 16.55 -1.97
CA GLY A 94 -0.38 17.73 -1.38
C GLY A 94 0.64 17.42 -0.30
N GLY A 95 1.12 16.17 -0.22
CA GLY A 95 2.15 15.76 0.73
C GLY A 95 3.21 14.87 0.10
N TRP A 96 3.92 14.14 0.96
CA TRP A 96 5.14 13.40 0.59
C TRP A 96 5.11 11.93 1.00
N ARG A 97 3.90 11.41 1.26
CA ARG A 97 3.68 10.01 1.60
C ARG A 97 3.21 9.22 0.39
N CYS A 98 3.80 8.05 0.20
CA CYS A 98 3.39 7.08 -0.80
C CYS A 98 3.21 5.71 -0.16
N CYS A 99 2.08 5.04 -0.42
CA CYS A 99 1.86 3.66 0.00
C CYS A 99 2.00 2.71 -1.19
N PHE A 100 2.95 1.78 -1.14
CA PHE A 100 3.12 0.71 -2.12
C PHE A 100 2.43 -0.55 -1.62
N MET A 101 1.59 -1.16 -2.44
CA MET A 101 0.86 -2.36 -2.09
C MET A 101 1.55 -3.59 -2.67
N GLU A 102 1.79 -4.59 -1.83
CA GLU A 102 2.20 -5.92 -2.28
C GLU A 102 1.02 -6.88 -2.12
N THR A 103 0.37 -7.19 -3.25
CA THR A 103 -0.87 -7.98 -3.28
C THR A 103 -0.70 -9.42 -2.82
N VAL A 104 0.50 -10.00 -2.99
CA VAL A 104 0.82 -11.40 -2.63
C VAL A 104 0.87 -11.58 -1.10
N SER A 105 1.62 -10.71 -0.42
CA SER A 105 1.80 -10.75 1.04
C SER A 105 0.69 -10.01 1.80
N ARG A 106 -0.19 -9.30 1.09
CA ARG A 106 -1.19 -8.39 1.65
C ARG A 106 -0.56 -7.35 2.57
N SER A 107 0.59 -6.81 2.15
CA SER A 107 1.32 -5.80 2.90
C SER A 107 1.39 -4.45 2.19
N ILE A 108 1.60 -3.39 2.97
CA ILE A 108 1.74 -2.02 2.51
C ILE A 108 3.07 -1.47 3.00
N TYR A 109 3.86 -0.93 2.07
CA TYR A 109 5.05 -0.15 2.38
C TYR A 109 4.68 1.33 2.35
N LEU A 110 4.74 1.99 3.49
CA LEU A 110 4.57 3.44 3.59
C LEU A 110 5.94 4.09 3.47
N GLU A 111 6.17 4.77 2.36
CA GLU A 111 7.32 5.66 2.17
C GLU A 111 6.92 7.08 2.57
N THR A 112 7.76 7.71 3.40
CA THR A 112 7.61 9.12 3.76
C THR A 112 8.91 9.85 3.49
N LEU A 113 8.86 10.91 2.68
CA LEU A 113 9.99 11.82 2.54
C LEU A 113 10.02 12.76 3.75
N THR A 114 11.14 12.77 4.45
CA THR A 114 11.38 13.68 5.58
C THR A 114 11.88 15.03 5.08
N ASP A 115 11.71 16.09 5.88
CA ASP A 115 12.18 17.45 5.56
C ASP A 115 13.69 17.55 5.30
N LYS A 116 14.46 16.55 5.77
CA LYS A 116 15.90 16.43 5.55
C LYS A 116 16.26 15.74 4.22
N GLY A 117 15.28 15.39 3.41
CA GLY A 117 15.45 14.67 2.14
C GLY A 117 15.67 13.16 2.28
N ASN A 118 15.60 12.61 3.50
CA ASN A 118 15.70 11.17 3.73
C ASN A 118 14.34 10.49 3.52
N ILE A 119 14.34 9.27 3.00
CA ILE A 119 13.14 8.44 2.86
C ILE A 119 13.09 7.44 4.02
N THR A 120 11.98 7.41 4.74
CA THR A 120 11.67 6.37 5.72
C THR A 120 10.67 5.39 5.12
N VAL A 121 10.90 4.09 5.27
CA VAL A 121 10.02 3.03 4.80
C VAL A 121 9.50 2.25 6.00
N GLU A 122 8.19 2.13 6.11
CA GLU A 122 7.52 1.35 7.14
C GLU A 122 6.66 0.26 6.50
N LEU A 123 6.77 -0.97 6.98
CA LEU A 123 5.99 -2.10 6.49
C LEU A 123 4.77 -2.34 7.38
N PHE A 124 3.61 -2.50 6.75
CA PHE A 124 2.34 -2.76 7.40
C PHE A 124 1.70 -4.04 6.82
N ILE A 125 1.22 -4.95 7.67
CA ILE A 125 0.57 -6.19 7.23
C ILE A 125 -0.93 -6.09 7.51
N LYS A 126 -1.76 -6.50 6.55
CA LYS A 126 -3.22 -6.45 6.70
C LYS A 126 -3.67 -7.39 7.82
N THR A 127 -4.45 -6.85 8.76
CA THR A 127 -5.08 -7.64 9.82
C THR A 127 -6.24 -8.43 9.22
N LEU A 128 -6.30 -9.74 9.50
CA LEU A 128 -7.33 -10.65 8.99
C LEU A 128 -8.71 -10.37 9.62
#